data_AF-A0A6S6S142-F1
#
_entry.id   AF-A0A6S6S142-F1
#
_cell.length_a   1.000
_cell.length_b   1.000
_cell.length_c   1.000
_cell.angle_alpha   90.00
_cell.angle_beta   90.00
_cell.angle_gamma   90.00
#
_symmetry.space_group_name_H-M   'P 1'
#
loop_
_entity.id
_entity.type
_entity.pdbx_description
1 polymer ?
#
loop_
_entity_poly.entity_id
_entity_poly.type
_entity_poly.pdbx_seq_one_letter_code
_entity_poly.pdbx_strand_id
1 'polypeptide(L)'
;MDGWQRAFVLHTRPYSETSLLLDFFTENEGRIQLLAKGAHSRRANLKGCLQSFTPFLIRWGGKEEMKTLRSAEPISLALPFTGTLLYTGLYS
;
A
#
# COMPACT_ATOMS: atom_id res chain seq x y z
N MET A 1 -9.80 13.39 -9.42
CA MET A 1 -10.58 12.52 -8.54
C MET A 1 -9.95 12.61 -7.16
N ASP A 2 -10.42 13.55 -6.33
CA ASP A 2 -9.75 13.94 -5.08
C ASP A 2 -10.38 13.31 -3.82
N GLY A 3 -11.04 12.16 -3.97
CA GLY A 3 -11.63 11.41 -2.87
C GLY A 3 -10.68 10.36 -2.29
N TRP A 4 -10.90 10.00 -1.03
CA TRP A 4 -10.33 8.78 -0.46
C TRP A 4 -10.94 7.56 -1.15
N GLN A 5 -10.11 6.57 -1.45
CA GLN A 5 -10.58 5.29 -1.98
C GLN A 5 -10.05 4.13 -1.15
N ARG A 6 -10.89 3.10 -0.99
CA ARG A 6 -10.50 1.84 -0.34
C ARG A 6 -9.61 1.05 -1.27
N ALA A 7 -8.51 0.54 -0.74
CA ALA A 7 -7.55 -0.23 -1.49
C ALA A 7 -6.81 -1.26 -0.62
N PHE A 8 -6.34 -2.32 -1.27
CA PHE A 8 -5.43 -3.30 -0.68
C PHE A 8 -4.07 -3.21 -1.37
N VAL A 9 -3.00 -3.33 -0.58
CA VAL A 9 -1.64 -3.46 -1.13
C VAL A 9 -1.47 -4.88 -1.66
N LEU A 10 -1.10 -5.00 -2.93
CA LEU A 10 -0.75 -6.27 -3.56
C LEU A 10 0.74 -6.54 -3.43
N HIS A 11 1.56 -5.57 -3.84
CA HIS A 11 3.01 -5.70 -3.86
C HIS A 11 3.68 -4.38 -3.52
N THR A 12 4.84 -4.49 -2.87
CA THR A 12 5.74 -3.36 -2.59
C THR A 12 7.10 -3.69 -3.16
N ARG A 13 7.66 -2.79 -3.97
CA ARG A 13 9.00 -2.93 -4.56
C ARG A 13 9.84 -1.68 -4.27
N PRO A 14 11.12 -1.81 -3.90
CA PRO A 14 12.00 -0.64 -3.82
C PRO A 14 12.16 -0.01 -5.21
N TYR A 15 12.09 1.32 -5.28
CA TYR A 15 12.27 2.08 -6.52
C TYR A 15 13.49 2.99 -6.47
N SER A 16 13.71 3.65 -5.33
CA SER A 16 14.92 4.43 -5.06
C SER A 16 15.30 4.30 -3.59
N GLU A 17 16.40 4.93 -3.19
CA GLU A 17 16.87 4.95 -1.80
C GLU A 17 15.80 5.44 -0.81
N THR A 18 14.85 6.27 -1.28
CA THR A 18 13.81 6.85 -0.42
C THR A 18 12.39 6.47 -0.82
N SER A 19 12.19 5.84 -1.99
CA SER A 19 10.86 5.65 -2.59
C SER A 19 10.52 4.19 -2.89
N LEU A 20 9.24 3.86 -2.80
CA LEU A 20 8.68 2.54 -3.08
C LEU A 20 7.67 2.61 -4.23
N LEU A 21 7.67 1.60 -5.08
CA LEU A 21 6.55 1.31 -5.99
C LEU A 21 5.56 0.39 -5.27
N LEU A 22 4.31 0.80 -5.27
CA LEU A 22 3.20 0.09 -4.64
C LEU A 22 2.18 -0.29 -5.70
N ASP A 23 1.86 -1.57 -5.78
CA ASP A 23 0.70 -2.04 -6.53
C ASP A 23 -0.49 -2.10 -5.58
N PHE A 24 -1.54 -1.32 -5.85
CA PHE A 24 -2.78 -1.33 -5.11
C PHE A 24 -3.92 -1.92 -5.94
N PHE A 25 -4.83 -2.63 -5.27
CA PHE A 25 -6.14 -2.95 -5.81
C PHE A 25 -7.18 -2.06 -5.15
N THR A 26 -7.78 -1.17 -5.93
CA THR A 26 -8.78 -0.21 -5.49
C THR A 26 -10.18 -0.68 -5.79
N GLU A 27 -11.15 -0.25 -4.99
CA GLU A 27 -12.57 -0.59 -5.17
C GLU A 27 -13.13 -0.11 -6.52
N ASN A 28 -12.77 1.10 -6.96
CA ASN A 28 -13.40 1.74 -8.13
C ASN A 28 -12.56 1.68 -9.41
N GLU A 29 -11.23 1.77 -9.29
CA GLU A 29 -10.31 1.90 -10.45
C GLU A 29 -9.56 0.59 -10.74
N GLY A 30 -9.84 -0.48 -9.98
CA GLY A 30 -9.14 -1.76 -10.09
C GLY A 30 -7.68 -1.65 -9.69
N ARG A 31 -6.79 -2.34 -10.42
CA ARG A 31 -5.34 -2.35 -10.12
C ARG A 31 -4.69 -1.06 -10.59
N ILE A 32 -4.00 -0.37 -9.67
CA ILE A 32 -3.22 0.83 -9.96
C ILE A 32 -1.80 0.70 -9.39
N GLN A 33 -0.82 1.26 -10.09
CA GLN A 33 0.54 1.38 -9.61
C GLN A 33 0.81 2.80 -9.13
N LEU A 34 1.33 2.93 -7.91
CA LEU A 34 1.60 4.20 -7.26
C LEU A 34 3.06 4.29 -6.80
N LEU A 35 3.67 5.45 -6.98
CA LEU A 35 4.95 5.79 -6.36
C LEU A 35 4.73 6.41 -4.99
N ALA A 36 5.27 5.78 -3.94
CA ALA A 36 5.32 6.34 -2.59
C ALA A 36 6.69 6.95 -2.33
N LYS A 37 6.75 8.29 -2.37
CA LYS A 37 7.97 9.05 -2.07
C LYS A 37 8.20 9.09 -0.56
N GLY A 38 9.44 8.89 -0.12
CA GLY A 38 9.81 8.96 1.31
C GLY A 38 9.37 7.75 2.15
N ALA A 39 8.71 6.76 1.56
CA ALA A 39 8.21 5.56 2.24
C ALA A 39 9.32 4.62 2.73
N HIS A 40 10.56 4.80 2.26
CA HIS A 40 11.71 4.04 2.75
C HIS A 40 12.43 4.71 3.94
N SER A 41 12.10 5.97 4.26
CA SER A 41 12.76 6.71 5.35
C SER A 41 12.51 6.07 6.73
N ARG A 42 13.46 6.22 7.67
CA ARG A 42 13.35 5.71 9.06
C ARG A 42 12.11 6.23 9.82
N ARG A 43 11.48 7.30 9.33
CA ARG A 43 10.27 7.91 9.91
C ARG A 43 8.98 7.56 9.16
N ALA A 44 9.06 6.71 8.13
CA ALA A 44 7.90 6.38 7.33
C ALA A 44 6.94 5.45 8.11
N ASN A 45 5.79 5.99 8.52
CA ASN A 45 4.67 5.22 9.09
C ASN A 45 4.18 4.09 8.16
N LEU A 46 4.53 4.13 6.86
CA LEU A 46 4.20 3.08 5.90
C LEU A 46 5.02 1.79 6.07
N LYS A 47 6.19 1.81 6.73
CA LYS A 47 7.03 0.60 6.87
C LYS A 47 6.35 -0.52 7.67
N GLY A 48 5.52 -0.17 8.66
CA GLY A 48 4.77 -1.14 9.47
C GLY A 48 3.40 -1.48 8.92
N CYS A 49 2.82 -0.61 8.08
CA CYS A 49 1.43 -0.75 7.63
C CYS A 49 1.30 -1.55 6.32
N LEU A 50 2.33 -1.65 5.48
CA LEU A 50 2.27 -2.38 4.20
C LEU A 50 2.33 -3.91 4.38
N GLN A 51 1.61 -4.46 5.37
CA GLN A 51 1.30 -5.88 5.46
C GLN A 51 0.21 -6.20 4.43
N SER A 52 0.43 -7.25 3.64
CA SER A 52 -0.62 -7.80 2.78
C SER A 52 -1.88 -8.06 3.60
N PHE A 53 -3.06 -7.82 3.01
CA PHE A 53 -4.39 -7.97 3.65
C PHE A 53 -4.83 -6.88 4.64
N THR A 54 -4.07 -5.78 4.82
CA THR A 54 -4.58 -4.62 5.55
C THR A 54 -5.37 -3.70 4.60
N PRO A 55 -6.65 -3.38 4.88
CA PRO A 55 -7.40 -2.42 4.08
C PRO A 55 -6.93 -0.99 4.35
N PHE A 56 -6.65 -0.25 3.28
CA PHE A 56 -6.22 1.15 3.31
C PHE A 56 -7.27 2.06 2.70
N LEU A 57 -7.41 3.27 3.27
CA LEU A 57 -7.85 4.43 2.54
C LEU A 57 -6.62 5.08 1.92
N ILE A 58 -6.62 5.21 0.60
CA ILE A 58 -5.53 5.85 -0.12
C ILE A 58 -6.03 7.07 -0.89
N ARG A 59 -5.13 8.03 -1.05
CA ARG A 59 -5.26 9.15 -1.97
C ARG A 59 -4.01 9.21 -2.81
N TRP A 60 -4.19 9.40 -4.11
CA TRP A 60 -3.11 9.56 -5.05
C TRP A 60 -3.39 10.71 -6.00
N GLY A 61 -2.34 11.19 -6.66
CA GLY A 61 -2.45 12.20 -7.69
C GLY A 61 -1.27 12.10 -8.65
N GLY A 62 -1.41 12.71 -9.82
CA GLY A 62 -0.42 12.63 -10.89
C GLY A 62 -1.09 12.39 -12.24
N LYS A 63 -0.41 12.78 -13.32
CA LYS A 63 -0.85 12.53 -14.71
C LYS A 63 -0.36 11.16 -15.20
N GLU A 64 -0.96 10.73 -16.30
CA GLU A 64 -1.13 9.36 -16.82
C GLU A 64 0.05 8.39 -16.71
N GLU A 65 1.31 8.83 -16.78
CA GLU A 65 2.45 7.91 -16.76
C GLU A 65 2.88 7.45 -15.35
N MET A 66 2.73 8.30 -14.32
CA MET A 66 3.18 7.92 -12.97
C MET A 66 2.36 8.59 -11.87
N LYS A 67 1.42 7.83 -11.30
CA LYS A 67 0.61 8.25 -10.16
C LYS A 67 1.45 8.20 -8.88
N THR A 68 1.38 9.25 -8.07
CA THR A 68 2.10 9.35 -6.79
C THR A 68 1.12 9.20 -5.64
N LEU A 69 1.46 8.35 -4.67
CA LEU A 69 0.72 8.21 -3.42
C LEU A 69 0.86 9.50 -2.61
N ARG A 70 -0.27 10.13 -2.27
CA ARG A 70 -0.33 11.33 -1.42
C ARG A 70 -0.53 10.96 0.04
N SER A 71 -1.43 10.02 0.31
CA SER A 71 -1.76 9.58 1.66
C SER A 71 -2.23 8.13 1.65
N ALA A 72 -1.88 7.38 2.70
CA ALA A 72 -2.38 6.04 2.95
C ALA A 72 -2.65 5.89 4.45
N GLU A 73 -3.90 5.63 4.80
CA GLU A 73 -4.37 5.45 6.16
C GLU A 73 -4.96 4.04 6.30
N PRO A 74 -4.47 3.20 7.23
CA PRO A 74 -5.08 1.91 7.47
C PRO A 74 -6.47 2.11 8.10
N ILE A 75 -7.48 1.41 7.59
CA ILE A 75 -8.88 1.50 8.08
C ILE A 75 -9.03 0.80 9.43
N SER A 76 -8.17 -0.19 9.70
CA SER A 76 -8.09 -0.89 10.97
C SER A 76 -6.62 -1.08 11.35
N LEU A 77 -6.36 -1.25 12.65
CA LEU A 77 -5.09 -1.85 13.07
C LEU A 77 -4.96 -3.21 12.34
N ALA A 78 -3.75 -3.51 11.84
CA ALA A 78 -3.48 -4.82 11.28
C ALA A 78 -3.93 -5.87 12.31
N LEU A 79 -4.77 -6.82 11.88
CA LEU A 79 -5.14 -7.95 12.73
C LEU A 79 -3.84 -8.54 13.27
N PRO A 80 -3.70 -8.76 14.59
CA PRO A 80 -2.52 -9.39 15.14
C PRO A 80 -2.53 -10.86 14.71
N PHE A 81 -2.08 -11.15 13.49
CA PHE A 81 -1.82 -12.50 13.04
C PHE A 81 -0.55 -13.00 13.70
N THR A 82 -0.68 -13.41 14.95
CA THR A 82 0.37 -14.09 15.71
C THR A 82 0.20 -15.60 15.50
N GLY A 83 1.13 -16.24 14.76
CA GLY A 83 1.27 -17.70 14.73
C GLY A 83 1.09 -18.41 13.38
N THR A 84 0.86 -19.72 13.46
CA THR A 84 0.95 -20.77 12.41
C THR A 84 0.13 -20.54 11.13
N LEU A 85 -0.78 -19.56 11.10
CA LEU A 85 -1.60 -19.20 9.92
C LEU A 85 -0.82 -18.46 8.82
N LEU A 86 0.42 -18.02 9.07
CA LEU A 86 1.30 -17.45 8.04
C LEU A 86 1.65 -18.44 6.91
N TYR A 87 1.70 -19.74 7.20
CA TYR A 87 2.14 -20.74 6.22
C TYR A 87 1.04 -21.17 5.25
N THR A 88 -0.23 -21.17 5.65
CA THR A 88 -1.34 -21.61 4.78
C THR A 88 -1.72 -20.59 3.72
N GLY A 89 -1.40 -19.30 3.92
CA GLY A 89 -1.61 -18.26 2.91
C GLY A 89 -0.53 -18.17 1.82
N LEU A 90 0.62 -18.85 2.01
CA LEU A 90 1.77 -18.83 1.09
C LEU A 90 1.92 -20.13 0.26
N TYR A 91 1.09 -21.16 0.53
CA TYR A 91 1.19 -22.50 -0.07
C TYR A 91 -0.17 -23.04 -0.56
N SER A 92 -0.94 -22.23 -1.30
CA SER A 92 -1.98 -22.74 -2.22
C SER A 92 -1.61 -22.41 -3.65
#